data_AF-A0A1W9QMI5-F1
#
_entry.id   AF-A0A1W9QMI5-F1
#
_cell.length_a   1.000
_cell.length_b   1.000
_cell.length_c   1.000
_cell.angle_alpha   90.00
_cell.angle_beta   90.00
_cell.angle_gamma   90.00
#
_symmetry.space_group_name_H-M   'P 1'
#
loop_
_entity.id
_entity.type
_entity.pdbx_description
1 polymer ?
#
loop_
_entity_poly.entity_id
_entity_poly.type
_entity_poly.pdbx_seq_one_letter_code
_entity_poly.pdbx_strand_id
1 'polypeptide(L)'
;MRPLERKLLQKITDKGITFDDVLELLDRTSKHEMNKNFQDDCLFQTNKYFAKLMLDSLLKYRLIKKEGNKYYKVEQEKEKTPE
;
A
#
# COMPACT_ATOMS: atom_id res chain seq x y z
N MET A 1 1.60 -8.29 -7.25
CA MET A 1 1.33 -6.97 -6.64
C MET A 1 0.09 -6.37 -7.28
N ARG A 2 -0.91 -5.99 -6.49
CA ARG A 2 -2.19 -5.46 -6.98
C ARG A 2 -2.03 -4.02 -7.47
N PRO A 3 -2.82 -3.56 -8.47
CA PRO A 3 -2.77 -2.18 -8.96
C PRO A 3 -2.84 -1.12 -7.85
N LEU A 4 -3.68 -1.34 -6.83
CA LEU A 4 -3.85 -0.42 -5.72
C LEU A 4 -2.61 -0.33 -4.81
N GLU A 5 -1.93 -1.47 -4.57
CA GLU A 5 -0.69 -1.51 -3.79
C GLU A 5 0.44 -0.76 -4.49
N ARG A 6 0.49 -0.84 -5.84
CA ARG A 6 1.43 -0.05 -6.64
C ARG A 6 1.14 1.45 -6.54
N LYS A 7 -0.13 1.86 -6.62
CA LYS A 7 -0.52 3.27 -6.39
C LYS A 7 -0.11 3.74 -4.99
N LEU A 8 -0.33 2.90 -3.97
CA LEU A 8 0.06 3.21 -2.60
C LEU A 8 1.57 3.41 -2.49
N LEU A 9 2.38 2.50 -3.05
CA LEU A 9 3.84 2.65 -3.09
C LEU A 9 4.32 3.91 -3.81
N GLN A 10 3.64 4.33 -4.88
CA GLN A 10 3.98 5.57 -5.58
C GLN A 10 3.64 6.81 -4.74
N LYS A 11 2.62 6.72 -3.88
CA LYS A 11 2.22 7.81 -2.98
C LYS A 11 3.11 7.89 -1.73
N ILE A 12 3.80 6.81 -1.37
CA ILE A 12 4.79 6.83 -0.30
C ILE A 12 6.03 7.60 -0.77
N THR A 13 6.15 8.83 -0.26
CA THR A 13 7.31 9.71 -0.45
C THR A 13 8.27 9.58 0.73
N ASP A 14 9.39 10.30 0.69
CA ASP A 14 10.41 10.34 1.76
C ASP A 14 9.86 10.75 3.14
N LYS A 15 8.73 11.47 3.16
CA LYS A 15 8.06 11.88 4.41
C LYS A 15 7.33 10.73 5.12
N GLY A 16 7.18 9.59 4.45
CA GLY A 16 6.36 8.46 4.88
C GLY A 16 4.87 8.76 4.79
N ILE A 17 4.04 7.73 4.92
CA ILE A 17 2.58 7.85 4.97
C ILE A 17 2.06 7.26 6.28
N THR A 18 0.96 7.81 6.79
CA THR A 18 0.27 7.25 7.94
C THR A 18 -0.80 6.26 7.51
N PHE A 19 -1.37 5.53 8.47
CA PHE A 19 -2.53 4.68 8.21
C PHE A 19 -3.73 5.50 7.68
N ASP A 20 -3.93 6.71 8.19
CA ASP A 20 -5.03 7.59 7.74
C ASP A 20 -4.84 8.05 6.29
N ASP A 21 -3.60 8.30 5.84
CA ASP A 21 -3.32 8.63 4.44
C ASP A 21 -3.66 7.48 3.47
N VAL A 22 -3.54 6.23 3.96
CA VAL A 22 -3.93 5.01 3.22
C VAL A 22 -5.45 4.91 3.15
N LEU A 23 -6.14 5.20 4.27
CA LEU A 23 -7.60 5.23 4.32
C LEU A 23 -8.17 6.29 3.39
N GLU A 24 -7.59 7.49 3.38
CA GLU A 24 -8.00 8.57 2.48
C GLU A 24 -7.81 8.19 1.00
N LEU A 25 -6.75 7.44 0.68
CA LEU A 25 -6.56 6.88 -0.66
C LEU A 25 -7.66 5.89 -1.03
N LEU A 26 -8.05 5.01 -0.11
CA LEU A 26 -9.12 4.05 -0.32
C LEU A 26 -10.50 4.72 -0.43
N ASP A 27 -10.77 5.74 0.38
CA ASP A 27 -12.01 6.53 0.30
C ASP A 27 -12.14 7.25 -1.05
N ARG A 28 -11.02 7.73 -1.60
CA ARG A 28 -10.98 8.34 -2.94
C ARG A 28 -10.98 7.31 -4.08
N THR A 29 -10.78 6.03 -3.76
CA THR A 29 -10.75 4.96 -4.76
C THR A 29 -12.18 4.53 -5.08
N SER A 30 -12.52 4.49 -6.37
CA SER A 30 -13.83 4.03 -6.81
C SER A 30 -14.09 2.58 -6.41
N LYS A 31 -15.34 2.25 -6.07
CA LYS A 31 -15.80 0.86 -5.85
C LYS A 31 -15.43 -0.07 -7.01
N HIS A 32 -15.37 0.45 -8.24
CA HIS A 32 -14.95 -0.32 -9.41
C HIS A 32 -13.46 -0.70 -9.37
N GLU A 33 -12.59 0.20 -8.93
CA GLU A 33 -11.16 -0.11 -8.74
C GLU A 33 -10.95 -1.03 -7.53
N MET A 34 -11.71 -0.83 -6.45
CA MET A 34 -11.70 -1.73 -5.28
C MET A 34 -12.09 -3.16 -5.67
N ASN A 35 -13.19 -3.33 -6.41
CA ASN A 35 -13.61 -4.65 -6.91
C ASN A 35 -12.54 -5.31 -7.76
N LYS A 36 -11.83 -4.59 -8.63
CA LYS A 36 -10.73 -5.17 -9.44
C LYS A 36 -9.53 -5.66 -8.61
N ASN A 37 -9.32 -5.09 -7.42
CA ASN A 37 -8.21 -5.44 -6.55
C ASN A 37 -8.61 -6.45 -5.45
N PHE A 38 -9.90 -6.55 -5.14
CA PHE A 38 -10.45 -7.33 -4.02
C PHE A 38 -11.77 -8.01 -4.42
N GLN A 39 -11.79 -8.75 -5.55
CA GLN A 39 -13.02 -9.33 -6.13
C GLN A 39 -13.84 -10.17 -5.14
N ASP A 40 -13.19 -10.89 -4.23
CA ASP A 40 -13.85 -11.78 -3.25
C ASP A 40 -14.22 -11.10 -1.92
N ASP A 41 -13.52 -10.03 -1.51
CA ASP A 41 -13.66 -9.42 -0.17
C ASP A 41 -14.44 -8.09 -0.16
N CYS A 42 -14.71 -7.51 -1.33
CA CYS A 42 -15.23 -6.13 -1.44
C CYS A 42 -16.67 -5.93 -0.92
N LEU A 43 -17.43 -7.01 -0.71
CA LEU A 43 -18.84 -6.94 -0.31
C LEU A 43 -19.06 -6.80 1.21
N PHE A 44 -18.07 -7.12 2.05
CA PHE A 44 -18.28 -7.23 3.50
C PHE A 44 -17.22 -6.56 4.38
N GLN A 45 -16.14 -6.04 3.79
CA GLN A 45 -15.00 -5.51 4.54
C GLN A 45 -14.90 -3.99 4.46
N THR A 46 -14.36 -3.38 5.52
CA THR A 46 -14.19 -1.92 5.62
C THR A 46 -12.88 -1.46 4.97
N ASN A 47 -12.78 -0.17 4.62
CA ASN A 47 -11.52 0.42 4.13
C ASN A 47 -10.35 0.21 5.10
N LYS A 48 -10.61 0.09 6.40
CA LYS A 48 -9.59 -0.28 7.41
C LYS A 48 -9.02 -1.68 7.18
N TYR A 49 -9.85 -2.64 6.83
CA TYR A 49 -9.41 -4.00 6.51
C TYR A 49 -8.51 -3.99 5.27
N PHE A 50 -8.93 -3.32 4.20
CA PHE A 50 -8.15 -3.22 2.97
C PHE A 50 -6.82 -2.49 3.16
N ALA A 51 -6.82 -1.37 3.88
CA ALA A 51 -5.60 -0.63 4.22
C ALA A 51 -4.61 -1.54 4.94
N LYS A 52 -5.07 -2.28 5.94
CA LYS A 52 -4.24 -3.20 6.71
C LYS A 52 -3.69 -4.32 5.82
N LEU A 53 -4.53 -4.95 4.99
CA LEU A 53 -4.12 -6.04 4.10
C LEU A 53 -3.04 -5.58 3.10
N MET A 54 -3.20 -4.39 2.53
CA MET A 54 -2.20 -3.80 1.63
C MET A 54 -0.89 -3.52 2.36
N LEU A 55 -0.94 -2.89 3.55
CA LEU A 55 0.26 -2.59 4.32
C LEU A 55 0.98 -3.85 4.78
N ASP A 56 0.24 -4.86 5.27
CA ASP A 56 0.80 -6.16 5.67
C ASP A 56 1.46 -6.86 4.47
N SER A 57 0.84 -6.80 3.29
CA SER A 57 1.45 -7.34 2.07
C SER A 57 2.73 -6.59 1.72
N LEU A 58 2.72 -5.25 1.72
CA LEU A 58 3.89 -4.43 1.42
C LEU A 58 5.04 -4.64 2.43
N LEU A 59 4.72 -4.80 3.71
CA LEU A 59 5.68 -5.14 4.77
C LEU A 59 6.28 -6.53 4.55
N LYS A 60 5.44 -7.52 4.20
CA LYS A 60 5.87 -8.89 3.92
C LYS A 60 6.83 -8.95 2.72
N TYR A 61 6.58 -8.16 1.68
CA TYR A 61 7.47 -8.02 0.52
C TYR A 61 8.69 -7.11 0.78
N ARG A 62 8.85 -6.57 2.00
CA ARG A 62 9.92 -5.63 2.38
C ARG A 62 10.01 -4.40 1.45
N LEU A 63 8.88 -3.98 0.89
CA LEU A 63 8.79 -2.80 0.02
C LEU A 63 8.57 -1.52 0.82
N ILE A 64 8.01 -1.67 2.03
CA ILE A 64 7.85 -0.61 3.00
C ILE A 64 8.39 -1.07 4.36
N LYS A 65 8.81 -0.12 5.19
CA LYS A 65 9.15 -0.30 6.59
C LYS A 65 8.21 0.52 7.45
N LYS A 66 7.88 0.01 8.63
CA LYS A 66 7.10 0.75 9.63
C LYS A 66 8.04 1.36 10.66
N GLU A 67 7.99 2.67 10.82
CA GLU A 67 8.69 3.40 11.88
C GLU A 67 7.65 4.20 12.68
N GLY A 68 7.37 3.74 13.90
CA GLY A 68 6.31 4.30 14.74
C GLY A 68 4.92 4.17 14.10
N ASN A 69 4.28 5.32 13.85
CA ASN A 69 2.96 5.41 13.22
C ASN A 69 3.01 5.66 11.69
N LYS A 70 4.21 5.65 11.10
CA LYS A 70 4.41 5.94 9.67
C LYS A 70 5.03 4.76 8.93
N TYR A 71 4.69 4.68 7.65
CA TYR A 71 5.20 3.71 6.69
C TYR A 71 6.08 4.43 5.68
N TYR A 72 7.32 3.97 5.54
CA TYR A 72 8.31 4.52 4.64
C TYR A 72 8.64 3.51 3.56
N LYS A 73 8.93 3.98 2.36
CA LYS A 73 9.37 3.10 1.29
C LYS A 73 10.77 2.59 1.62
N VAL A 74 10.98 1.30 1.44
CA VAL A 74 12.33 0.75 1.45
C VAL A 74 12.87 1.02 0.06
N GLU A 75 13.87 1.90 -0.04
CA GLU A 75 14.70 1.91 -1.23
C GLU A 75 15.34 0.53 -1.31
N GLN A 76 14.87 -0.29 -2.26
CA GLN A 76 15.72 -1.35 -2.76
C GLN A 76 16.92 -0.61 -3.33
N GLU A 77 18.06 -0.71 -2.65
CA GLU A 77 19.34 -0.46 -3.30
C GLU A 77 19.24 -1.17 -4.64
N LYS A 78 19.17 -0.39 -5.72
CA LYS A 78 19.46 -0.93 -7.04
C LYS A 78 20.87 -1.48 -6.85
N GLU A 79 20.99 -2.81 -6.73
CA GLU A 79 22.23 -3.49 -7.01
C GLU A 79 22.71 -2.85 -8.31
N LYS A 80 23.74 -2.01 -8.21
CA LYS A 80 24.52 -1.59 -9.35
C LYS A 80 25.09 -2.88 -9.85
N THR A 81 24.46 -3.52 -10.82
CA THR A 81 25.08 -4.58 -11.61
C THR A 81 26.29 -3.91 -12.26
N PRO A 82 27.52 -4.24 -11.84
CA PRO A 82 28.70 -3.80 -12.55
C PRO A 82 29.00 -4.90 -13.56
N GLU A 83 28.49 -4.79 -14.78
CA GLU A 83 28.99 -5.54 -15.93
C GLU A 83 28.65 -4.80 -17.24
#